data_AF-A0A1M6X2Y7-F1
#
_entry.id   AF-A0A1M6X2Y7-F1
#
_cell.length_a   1.000
_cell.length_b   1.000
_cell.length_c   1.000
_cell.angle_alpha   90.00
_cell.angle_beta   90.00
_cell.angle_gamma   90.00
#
_symmetry.space_group_name_H-M   'P 1'
#
loop_
_entity.id
_entity.type
_entity.pdbx_description
1 polymer ?
#
loop_
_entity_poly.entity_id
_entity_poly.type
_entity_poly.pdbx_seq_one_letter_code
_entity_poly.pdbx_strand_id
1 'polypeptide(L)'
;MKQVNRPYFHESISQIIVKKDKLEISNWTETMELINNELQYLIPLEKRLLGNPAVNQSLLAIQRDNQLRLGTLYRYERTMINAIECDTTECDAYYLNTHEKNRDSYMDHIKTYTKIKTILLSKILERYQR
;
A
#
# COMPACT_ATOMS: atom_id res chain seq x y z
N MET A 1 52.75 15.53 -0.18
CA MET A 1 51.63 14.73 0.34
C MET A 1 50.92 14.11 -0.86
N LYS A 2 50.88 12.78 -0.98
CA LYS A 2 50.17 12.10 -2.07
C LYS A 2 48.66 12.23 -1.82
N GLN A 3 47.91 12.79 -2.77
CA GLN A 3 46.45 12.76 -2.71
C GLN A 3 45.99 11.31 -2.76
N VAL A 4 45.35 10.86 -1.69
CA VAL A 4 44.66 9.57 -1.65
C VAL A 4 43.36 9.76 -2.41
N ASN A 5 43.34 9.38 -3.69
CA ASN A 5 42.08 9.18 -4.42
C ASN A 5 41.38 7.97 -3.79
N ARG A 6 40.47 8.23 -2.85
CA ARG A 6 39.53 7.21 -2.40
C ARG A 6 38.62 6.89 -3.58
N PRO A 7 38.41 5.60 -3.94
CA PRO A 7 37.39 5.26 -4.93
C PRO A 7 36.04 5.73 -4.40
N TYR A 8 35.36 6.59 -5.16
CA TYR A 8 33.94 6.86 -4.94
C TYR A 8 33.19 5.59 -5.36
N PHE A 9 32.77 4.78 -4.39
CA PHE A 9 31.90 3.64 -4.64
C PHE A 9 30.49 4.16 -4.89
N HIS A 10 30.17 4.42 -6.16
CA HIS A 10 28.80 4.68 -6.57
C HIS A 10 28.03 3.36 -6.56
N GLU A 11 26.84 3.37 -5.95
CA GLU A 11 25.90 2.24 -6.03
C GLU A 11 25.47 2.03 -7.48
N SER A 12 25.25 0.78 -7.86
CA SER A 12 24.71 0.49 -9.19
C SER A 12 23.27 1.02 -9.31
N ILE A 13 22.84 1.31 -10.54
CA ILE A 13 21.45 1.72 -10.81
C ILE A 13 20.46 0.69 -10.25
N SER A 14 20.74 -0.61 -10.41
CA SER A 14 19.90 -1.69 -9.88
C SER A 14 19.79 -1.64 -8.34
N GLN A 15 20.88 -1.35 -7.63
CA GLN A 15 20.85 -1.19 -6.18
C GLN A 15 20.01 0.02 -5.75
N ILE A 16 20.13 1.14 -6.48
CA ILE A 16 19.35 2.35 -6.22
C ILE A 16 17.85 2.09 -6.44
N ILE A 17 17.48 1.44 -7.55
CA ILE A 17 16.09 1.11 -7.88
C ILE A 17 15.49 0.19 -6.82
N VAL A 18 16.17 -0.91 -6.45
CA VAL A 18 15.65 -1.84 -5.44
C VAL A 18 15.48 -1.17 -4.08
N LYS A 19 16.39 -0.27 -3.68
CA LYS A 19 16.21 0.52 -2.46
C LYS A 19 14.99 1.44 -2.55
N LYS A 20 14.82 2.14 -3.67
CA LYS A 20 13.66 3.02 -3.89
C LYS A 20 12.36 2.23 -3.84
N ASP A 21 12.28 1.12 -4.55
CA ASP A 21 11.07 0.29 -4.60
C ASP A 21 10.74 -0.32 -3.24
N LYS A 22 11.76 -0.73 -2.47
CA LYS A 22 11.56 -1.24 -1.10
C LYS A 22 10.96 -0.16 -0.19
N LEU A 23 11.43 1.08 -0.29
CA LEU A 23 10.85 2.21 0.45
C LEU A 23 9.41 2.46 0.04
N GLU A 24 9.09 2.37 -1.26
CA GLU A 24 7.70 2.50 -1.73
C GLU A 24 6.79 1.41 -1.15
N ILE A 25 7.22 0.14 -1.19
CA ILE A 25 6.44 -0.96 -0.60
C ILE A 25 6.22 -0.74 0.89
N SER A 26 7.26 -0.33 1.63
CA SER A 26 7.17 -0.02 3.06
C SER A 26 6.13 1.06 3.35
N ASN A 27 6.11 2.12 2.54
CA ASN A 27 5.13 3.21 2.67
C ASN A 27 3.70 2.70 2.39
N TRP A 28 3.53 1.84 1.37
CA TRP A 28 2.24 1.25 1.05
C TRP A 28 1.75 0.34 2.18
N THR A 29 2.61 -0.53 2.72
CA THR A 29 2.26 -1.42 3.84
C THR A 29 1.88 -0.62 5.08
N GLU A 30 2.66 0.40 5.44
CA GLU A 30 2.34 1.27 6.59
C GLU A 30 0.98 1.95 6.40
N THR A 31 0.71 2.51 5.22
CA THR A 31 -0.59 3.12 4.92
C THR A 31 -1.73 2.12 5.08
N MET A 32 -1.56 0.89 4.60
CA MET A 32 -2.59 -0.16 4.68
C MET A 32 -2.78 -0.67 6.12
N GLU A 33 -1.74 -0.69 6.95
CA GLU A 33 -1.86 -0.94 8.39
C GLU A 33 -2.65 0.16 9.10
N LEU A 34 -2.39 1.42 8.77
CA LEU A 34 -3.17 2.56 9.27
C LEU A 34 -4.66 2.44 8.88
N ILE A 35 -4.96 2.02 7.65
CA ILE A 35 -6.34 1.75 7.20
C ILE A 35 -6.98 0.64 8.03
N ASN A 36 -6.27 -0.45 8.34
CA ASN A 36 -6.79 -1.51 9.22
C ASN A 36 -7.16 -0.96 10.60
N ASN A 37 -6.27 -0.17 11.19
CA ASN A 37 -6.50 0.46 12.49
C ASN A 37 -7.71 1.39 12.43
N GLU A 38 -7.82 2.21 11.40
CA GLU A 38 -8.96 3.11 11.23
C GLU A 38 -10.29 2.33 11.08
N LEU A 39 -10.30 1.24 10.31
CA LEU A 39 -11.49 0.39 10.11
C LEU A 39 -11.97 -0.28 11.41
N GLN A 40 -11.09 -0.56 12.37
CA GLN A 40 -11.48 -1.06 13.70
C GLN A 40 -12.41 -0.08 14.44
N TYR A 41 -12.34 1.22 14.11
CA TYR A 41 -13.21 2.25 14.68
C TYR A 41 -14.40 2.57 13.77
N LEU A 42 -14.19 2.69 12.46
CA LEU A 42 -15.25 3.06 11.51
C LEU A 42 -16.38 2.03 11.47
N ILE A 43 -16.08 0.73 11.56
CA ILE A 43 -17.11 -0.33 11.50
C ILE A 43 -18.04 -0.26 12.72
N PRO A 44 -17.55 -0.25 13.98
CA PRO A 44 -18.42 -0.04 15.14
C PRO A 44 -19.15 1.30 15.13
N LEU A 45 -18.49 2.36 14.65
CA LEU A 45 -19.10 3.69 14.56
C LEU A 45 -20.31 3.68 13.61
N GLU A 46 -20.17 3.09 12.43
CA GLU A 46 -21.26 2.93 11.47
C GLU A 46 -22.44 2.18 12.12
N LYS A 47 -22.18 1.05 12.78
CA LYS A 47 -23.23 0.26 13.45
C LYS A 47 -23.99 1.05 14.51
N ARG A 48 -23.28 1.89 15.27
CA ARG A 48 -23.85 2.67 16.38
C ARG A 48 -24.61 3.90 15.92
N LEU A 49 -24.06 4.62 14.93
CA LEU A 49 -24.60 5.93 14.54
C LEU A 49 -25.59 5.83 13.38
N LEU A 50 -25.35 4.95 12.41
CA LEU A 50 -26.17 4.86 11.20
C LEU A 50 -27.02 3.59 11.19
N GLY A 51 -26.43 2.44 11.50
CA GLY A 51 -27.08 1.14 11.39
C GLY A 51 -27.49 0.80 9.95
N ASN A 52 -26.70 1.22 8.95
CA ASN A 52 -26.95 1.03 7.53
C ASN A 52 -26.24 -0.25 7.03
N PRO A 53 -26.99 -1.33 6.73
CA PRO A 53 -26.37 -2.62 6.38
C PRO A 53 -25.48 -2.56 5.13
N ALA A 54 -25.79 -1.71 4.16
CA ALA A 54 -25.02 -1.57 2.93
C ALA A 54 -23.66 -0.90 3.17
N VAL A 55 -23.63 0.15 4.01
CA VAL A 55 -22.37 0.81 4.41
C VAL A 55 -21.55 -0.14 5.28
N ASN A 56 -22.17 -0.84 6.23
CA ASN A 56 -21.49 -1.82 7.06
C ASN A 56 -20.79 -2.90 6.23
N GLN A 57 -21.54 -3.49 5.29
CA GLN A 57 -21.03 -4.55 4.42
C GLN A 57 -19.89 -4.05 3.54
N SER A 58 -19.97 -2.80 3.06
CA SER A 58 -18.89 -2.18 2.28
C SER A 58 -17.61 -2.02 3.12
N LEU A 59 -17.72 -1.54 4.37
CA LEU A 59 -16.56 -1.42 5.26
C LEU A 59 -15.92 -2.77 5.58
N LEU A 60 -16.73 -3.80 5.82
CA LEU A 60 -16.26 -5.17 6.05
C LEU A 60 -15.57 -5.76 4.82
N ALA A 61 -16.09 -5.49 3.61
CA ALA A 61 -15.45 -5.90 2.37
C ALA A 61 -14.08 -5.23 2.20
N ILE A 62 -13.99 -3.93 2.47
CA ILE A 62 -12.72 -3.19 2.41
C ILE A 62 -11.72 -3.73 3.43
N GLN A 63 -12.16 -4.07 4.65
CA GLN A 63 -11.28 -4.66 5.66
C GLN A 63 -10.64 -5.98 5.18
N ARG A 64 -11.44 -6.86 4.58
CA ARG A 64 -10.95 -8.14 4.05
C ARG A 64 -9.97 -7.93 2.88
N ASP A 65 -10.32 -7.03 1.96
CA ASP A 65 -9.46 -6.71 0.82
C ASP A 65 -8.14 -6.08 1.25
N ASN A 66 -8.19 -5.18 2.24
CA ASN A 66 -7.00 -4.56 2.83
C ASN A 66 -6.06 -5.60 3.44
N GLN A 67 -6.58 -6.55 4.21
CA GLN A 67 -5.78 -7.64 4.80
C GLN A 67 -5.15 -8.55 3.73
N LEU A 68 -5.90 -8.90 2.69
CA LEU A 68 -5.41 -9.74 1.59
C LEU A 68 -4.27 -9.07 0.83
N ARG A 69 -4.43 -7.78 0.50
CA ARG A 69 -3.42 -6.99 -0.20
C ARG A 69 -2.19 -6.74 0.67
N LEU A 70 -2.36 -6.46 1.96
CA LEU A 70 -1.24 -6.30 2.89
C LEU A 70 -0.39 -7.58 2.96
N GLY A 71 -1.03 -8.75 3.05
CA GLY A 71 -0.32 -10.03 2.98
C GLY A 71 0.42 -10.25 1.65
N THR A 72 -0.10 -9.72 0.55
CA THR A 72 0.55 -9.74 -0.77
C THR A 72 1.78 -8.84 -0.80
N LEU A 73 1.67 -7.60 -0.28
CA LEU A 73 2.78 -6.66 -0.21
C LEU A 73 3.93 -7.19 0.66
N TYR A 74 3.66 -7.76 1.84
CA TYR A 74 4.72 -8.36 2.67
C TYR A 74 5.42 -9.53 1.99
N ARG A 75 4.68 -10.35 1.21
CA ARG A 75 5.31 -11.43 0.42
C ARG A 75 6.19 -10.84 -0.67
N TYR A 76 5.68 -9.83 -1.38
CA TYR A 76 6.41 -9.16 -2.45
C TYR A 76 7.70 -8.51 -1.95
N GLU A 77 7.64 -7.78 -0.83
CA GLU A 77 8.81 -7.17 -0.17
C GLU A 77 9.92 -8.19 0.10
N ARG A 78 9.57 -9.38 0.60
CA ARG A 78 10.53 -10.46 0.86
C ARG A 78 11.20 -11.01 -0.40
N THR A 79 10.48 -11.02 -1.52
CA THR A 79 10.98 -11.57 -2.79
C THR A 79 11.73 -10.53 -3.65
N MET A 80 11.64 -9.25 -3.31
CA MET A 80 12.23 -8.16 -4.10
C MET A 80 13.76 -8.17 -4.09
N ILE A 81 14.41 -8.72 -3.06
CA ILE A 81 15.87 -8.78 -3.00
C ILE A 81 16.49 -9.53 -4.19
N ASN A 82 15.75 -10.49 -4.74
CA ASN A 82 16.14 -11.28 -5.90
C ASN A 82 16.20 -10.44 -7.19
N ALA A 83 15.60 -9.24 -7.23
CA ALA A 83 15.70 -8.33 -8.38
C ALA A 83 17.14 -7.84 -8.61
N ILE A 84 17.98 -7.82 -7.57
CA ILE A 84 19.40 -7.43 -7.70
C ILE A 84 20.19 -8.47 -8.52
N GLU A 85 19.70 -9.70 -8.57
CA GLU A 85 20.36 -10.84 -9.25
C GLU A 85 19.96 -10.95 -10.73
N CYS A 86 19.08 -10.08 -11.23
CA CYS A 86 18.69 -10.08 -12.64
C CYS A 86 19.87 -9.72 -13.55
N ASP A 87 20.10 -10.57 -14.56
CA ASP A 87 21.12 -10.42 -15.59
C ASP A 87 20.53 -10.36 -17.02
N THR A 88 19.21 -10.44 -17.14
CA THR A 88 18.45 -10.43 -18.40
C THR A 88 17.39 -9.35 -18.40
N THR A 89 17.13 -8.77 -19.58
CA THR A 89 16.08 -7.76 -19.76
C THR A 89 14.68 -8.31 -19.43
N GLU A 90 14.45 -9.60 -19.67
CA GLU A 90 13.22 -10.29 -19.31
C GLU A 90 13.01 -10.33 -17.78
N CYS A 91 14.08 -10.55 -17.01
CA CYS A 91 14.05 -10.53 -15.55
C CYS A 91 13.75 -9.12 -15.03
N ASP A 92 14.45 -8.10 -15.55
CA ASP A 92 14.20 -6.70 -15.21
C ASP A 92 12.74 -6.29 -15.50
N ALA A 93 12.24 -6.64 -16.68
CA ALA A 93 10.87 -6.36 -17.08
C ALA A 93 9.85 -7.06 -16.17
N TYR A 94 10.12 -8.29 -15.74
CA TYR A 94 9.26 -9.02 -14.81
C TYR A 94 9.13 -8.29 -13.47
N TYR A 95 10.24 -7.88 -12.86
CA TYR A 95 10.22 -7.19 -11.57
C TYR A 95 9.59 -5.80 -11.67
N LEU A 96 9.89 -5.05 -12.75
CA LEU A 96 9.25 -3.76 -13.03
C LEU A 96 7.73 -3.92 -13.14
N ASN A 97 7.25 -4.80 -14.02
CA ASN A 97 5.81 -5.02 -14.22
C ASN A 97 5.12 -5.50 -12.93
N THR A 98 5.80 -6.33 -12.14
CA THR A 98 5.27 -6.78 -10.84
C THR A 98 5.18 -5.63 -9.85
N HIS A 99 6.17 -4.73 -9.81
CA HIS A 99 6.15 -3.55 -8.96
C HIS A 99 4.98 -2.63 -9.32
N GLU A 100 4.85 -2.30 -10.60
CA GLU A 100 3.80 -1.43 -11.14
C GLU A 100 2.40 -1.99 -10.86
N LYS A 101 2.21 -3.30 -11.04
CA LYS A 101 0.94 -3.97 -10.72
C LYS A 101 0.59 -3.86 -9.24
N ASN A 102 1.57 -3.98 -8.34
CA ASN A 102 1.35 -3.79 -6.91
C ASN A 102 1.01 -2.33 -6.59
N ARG A 103 1.68 -1.36 -7.23
CA ARG A 103 1.37 0.06 -7.08
C ARG A 103 -0.06 0.37 -7.50
N ASP A 104 -0.47 -0.07 -8.68
CA ASP A 104 -1.81 0.21 -9.22
C ASP A 104 -2.89 -0.44 -8.33
N SER A 105 -2.65 -1.68 -7.91
CA SER A 105 -3.47 -2.40 -6.92
C SER A 105 -3.62 -1.63 -5.60
N TYR A 106 -2.51 -1.08 -5.06
CA TYR A 106 -2.53 -0.23 -3.87
C TYR A 106 -3.33 1.05 -4.11
N MET A 107 -3.07 1.77 -5.20
CA MET A 107 -3.73 3.04 -5.51
C MET A 107 -5.24 2.88 -5.67
N ASP A 108 -5.70 1.82 -6.33
CA ASP A 108 -7.12 1.54 -6.49
C ASP A 108 -7.81 1.18 -5.18
N HIS A 109 -7.10 0.47 -4.30
CA HIS A 109 -7.57 0.20 -2.94
C HIS A 109 -7.73 1.48 -2.12
N ILE A 110 -6.73 2.38 -2.15
CA ILE A 110 -6.80 3.68 -1.48
C ILE A 110 -8.01 4.49 -1.96
N LYS A 111 -8.20 4.62 -3.28
CA LYS A 111 -9.36 5.34 -3.85
C LYS A 111 -10.69 4.75 -3.37
N THR A 112 -10.78 3.43 -3.36
CA THR A 112 -12.01 2.72 -2.95
C THR A 112 -12.28 2.93 -1.46
N TYR A 113 -11.26 2.79 -0.62
CA TYR A 113 -11.36 3.05 0.81
C TYR A 113 -11.77 4.49 1.10
N THR A 114 -11.11 5.47 0.48
CA THR A 114 -11.43 6.90 0.64
C THR A 114 -12.87 7.18 0.25
N LYS A 115 -13.37 6.61 -0.87
CA LYS A 115 -14.76 6.78 -1.29
C LYS A 115 -15.75 6.27 -0.24
N ILE A 116 -15.55 5.06 0.30
CA ILE A 116 -16.44 4.50 1.33
C ILE A 116 -16.37 5.30 2.62
N LYS A 117 -15.17 5.73 3.04
CA LYS A 117 -14.98 6.61 4.19
C LYS A 117 -15.76 7.92 4.03
N THR A 118 -15.67 8.58 2.87
CA THR A 118 -16.43 9.80 2.59
C THR A 118 -17.94 9.57 2.60
N ILE A 119 -18.42 8.43 2.07
CA ILE A 119 -19.85 8.07 2.12
C ILE A 119 -20.32 7.88 3.57
N LEU A 120 -19.51 7.21 4.40
CA LEU A 120 -19.82 7.05 5.83
C LEU A 120 -19.90 8.41 6.53
N LEU A 121 -18.88 9.25 6.37
CA LEU A 121 -18.78 10.55 7.03
C LEU A 121 -19.89 11.52 6.59
N SER A 122 -20.23 11.55 5.31
CA SER A 122 -21.34 12.38 4.79
C SER A 122 -22.69 11.96 5.37
N LYS A 123 -22.97 10.65 5.44
CA LYS A 123 -24.20 10.14 6.07
C LYS A 123 -24.27 10.45 7.56
N ILE A 124 -23.14 10.41 8.27
CA ILE A 124 -23.08 10.83 9.67
C ILE A 124 -23.43 12.32 9.76
N LEU A 125 -22.79 13.17 8.95
CA LEU A 125 -23.06 14.61 8.95
C LEU A 125 -24.53 14.93 8.68
N GLU A 126 -25.14 14.32 7.66
CA GLU A 126 -26.56 14.48 7.31
C GLU A 126 -27.51 14.09 8.45
N ARG A 127 -27.13 13.10 9.27
CA ARG A 127 -27.95 12.64 10.40
C ARG A 127 -27.97 13.66 11.55
N TYR A 128 -26.87 14.37 11.77
CA TYR A 128 -26.70 15.30 12.90
C TYR A 128 -26.87 16.78 12.54
N GLN A 129 -27.12 17.10 11.27
CA GLN A 129 -27.57 18.42 10.82
C GLN A 129 -29.10 18.59 10.84
N ARG A 130 -29.85 17.54 11.22
CA ARG A 130 -31.30 17.57 11.44
C ARG A 130 -31.58 17.55 12.94
#